data_AF-A0A351EX17-F1
#
_entry.id   AF-A0A351EX17-F1
#
_cell.length_a   1.000
_cell.length_b   1.000
_cell.length_c   1.000
_cell.angle_alpha   90.00
_cell.angle_beta   90.00
_cell.angle_gamma   90.00
#
_symmetry.space_group_name_H-M   'P 1'
#
loop_
_entity.id
_entity.type
_entity.pdbx_description
1 polymer ?
#
loop_
_entity_poly.entity_id
_entity_poly.type
_entity_poly.pdbx_seq_one_letter_code
_entity_poly.pdbx_strand_id
1 'polypeptide(L)'
;MARALVAGSSAAVLVLEILAGRLLAPYVGVSLETFTGIIGIVLAGIATGAWAGGALADRSDARPLIGASLAIGGGLTWLVLPILSALGPQFGDGTLAIIILSTAALFLPAAVLTAVSPMVAKLRLGSLDDTGAVVGGLSAAGTLGALAGTFITGFILVSALPTRLTVMALGAVLVIAGAITHGYFTKKAPTASAVVLVLAAAFLGTTSNPTCEYETSYFCANIVADEDNPRGRSLYLDGLRHAYIDLDDPTHLDIRYIRLFAQVSDALADGPLDSLHIGGGGFSFPRYLQQTRPGGTDVVLEIDAALVDLVEDELGLVQNETFQVQVGDARLALSDFTDDRFNFIVGDAFSSRAVPWHLTTREFLAEVDRVMTNDGVYVMNIIDGGSFDFARAEVATLMQIFDNVQVVIPPDGLPAQGFSNVMLVASRSELPDLGIASEDGQALSPAIRGKGSRTFTDSETVAFWDGADWLRDDYAPVDQLQQ
;
A
#
# COMPACT_ATOMS: atom_id res chain seq x y z
N MET A 1 -34.88 -14.86 11.03
CA MET A 1 -34.30 -15.53 9.84
C MET A 1 -34.23 -14.59 8.62
N ALA A 2 -35.34 -14.16 8.01
CA ALA A 2 -35.31 -13.32 6.80
C ALA A 2 -34.39 -12.09 6.90
N ARG A 3 -34.57 -11.24 7.93
CA ARG A 3 -33.69 -10.09 8.18
C ARG A 3 -32.21 -10.47 8.38
N ALA A 4 -31.94 -11.59 9.05
CA ALA A 4 -30.58 -12.05 9.31
C ALA A 4 -29.88 -12.55 8.04
N LEU A 5 -30.62 -13.20 7.13
CA LEU A 5 -30.08 -13.62 5.83
C LEU A 5 -29.68 -12.40 4.99
N VAL A 6 -30.55 -11.39 4.91
CA VAL A 6 -30.26 -10.15 4.18
C VAL A 6 -29.11 -9.38 4.82
N ALA A 7 -29.14 -9.21 6.14
CA ALA A 7 -28.05 -8.55 6.87
C ALA A 7 -26.72 -9.27 6.68
N GLY A 8 -26.69 -10.60 6.81
CA GLY A 8 -25.48 -11.41 6.67
C GLY A 8 -24.92 -11.42 5.25
N SER A 9 -25.77 -11.53 4.23
CA SER A 9 -25.31 -11.47 2.83
C SER A 9 -24.77 -10.08 2.48
N SER A 10 -25.43 -9.00 2.95
CA SER A 10 -24.94 -7.64 2.75
C SER A 10 -23.62 -7.40 3.50
N ALA A 11 -23.52 -7.83 4.76
CA ALA A 11 -22.28 -7.76 5.53
C ALA A 11 -21.12 -8.44 4.79
N ALA A 12 -21.35 -9.63 4.24
CA ALA A 12 -20.32 -10.38 3.53
C ALA A 12 -19.79 -9.69 2.27
N VAL A 13 -20.68 -9.03 1.50
CA VAL A 13 -20.25 -8.23 0.32
C VAL A 13 -19.32 -7.10 0.76
N LEU A 14 -19.70 -6.36 1.82
CA LEU A 14 -18.91 -5.24 2.32
C LEU A 14 -17.61 -5.69 3.00
N VAL A 15 -17.60 -6.85 3.69
CA VAL A 15 -16.37 -7.44 4.22
C VAL A 15 -15.40 -7.71 3.07
N LEU A 16 -15.88 -8.33 1.99
CA LEU A 16 -15.04 -8.64 0.83
C LEU A 16 -14.54 -7.37 0.11
N GLU A 17 -15.38 -6.34 0.01
CA GLU A 17 -15.02 -5.04 -0.58
C GLU A 17 -13.89 -4.36 0.20
N ILE A 18 -13.94 -4.36 1.52
CA ILE A 18 -12.86 -3.76 2.35
C ILE A 18 -11.55 -4.57 2.22
N LEU A 19 -11.63 -5.90 2.21
CA LEU A 19 -10.44 -6.75 2.06
C LEU A 19 -9.83 -6.66 0.65
N ALA A 20 -10.62 -6.33 -0.36
CA ALA A 20 -10.16 -6.27 -1.75
C ALA A 20 -9.01 -5.28 -1.95
N GLY A 21 -8.98 -4.16 -1.22
CA GLY A 21 -7.87 -3.20 -1.30
C GLY A 21 -6.53 -3.84 -0.95
N ARG A 22 -6.48 -4.62 0.14
CA ARG A 22 -5.27 -5.33 0.57
C ARG A 22 -4.91 -6.49 -0.35
N LEU A 23 -5.91 -7.19 -0.89
CA LEU A 23 -5.69 -8.30 -1.83
C LEU A 23 -5.15 -7.83 -3.19
N LEU A 24 -5.50 -6.61 -3.61
CA LEU A 24 -5.09 -6.02 -4.87
C LEU A 24 -3.80 -5.19 -4.75
N ALA A 25 -3.49 -4.67 -3.56
CA ALA A 25 -2.32 -3.82 -3.32
C ALA A 25 -1.00 -4.38 -3.88
N PRO A 26 -0.66 -5.68 -3.73
CA PRO A 26 0.58 -6.24 -4.29
C PRO A 26 0.69 -6.20 -5.82
N TYR A 27 -0.42 -5.99 -6.53
CA TYR A 27 -0.47 -6.04 -8.00
C TYR A 27 -0.67 -4.67 -8.63
N VAL A 28 -1.49 -3.82 -8.02
CA VAL A 28 -1.87 -2.52 -8.60
C VAL A 28 -1.58 -1.34 -7.69
N GLY A 29 -1.07 -1.59 -6.48
CA GLY A 29 -0.79 -0.57 -5.45
C GLY A 29 -2.04 -0.02 -4.77
N VAL A 30 -1.81 0.86 -3.80
CA VAL A 30 -2.85 1.55 -3.03
C VAL A 30 -3.01 2.97 -3.56
N SER A 31 -4.14 3.26 -4.19
CA SER A 31 -4.44 4.60 -4.74
C SER A 31 -5.94 4.88 -4.76
N LEU A 32 -6.31 6.15 -4.98
CA LEU A 32 -7.69 6.56 -5.21
C LEU A 32 -8.33 5.81 -6.39
N GLU A 33 -7.57 5.52 -7.44
CA GLU A 33 -8.06 4.74 -8.58
C GLU A 33 -8.36 3.30 -8.19
N THR A 34 -7.50 2.68 -7.38
CA THR A 34 -7.70 1.30 -6.90
C THR A 34 -9.01 1.19 -6.12
N PHE A 35 -9.23 2.09 -5.15
CA PHE A 35 -10.48 2.09 -4.38
C PHE A 35 -11.70 2.43 -5.24
N THR A 36 -11.59 3.38 -6.16
CA THR A 36 -12.68 3.74 -7.08
C THR A 36 -13.08 2.56 -7.96
N GLY A 37 -12.10 1.83 -8.49
CA GLY A 37 -12.32 0.63 -9.29
C GLY A 37 -13.00 -0.48 -8.49
N ILE A 38 -12.53 -0.75 -7.27
CA ILE A 38 -13.13 -1.75 -6.38
C ILE A 38 -14.59 -1.41 -6.09
N ILE A 39 -14.88 -0.20 -5.60
CA ILE A 39 -16.23 0.26 -5.27
C ILE A 39 -17.13 0.17 -6.50
N GLY A 40 -16.65 0.67 -7.65
CA GLY A 40 -17.40 0.64 -8.91
C GLY A 40 -17.81 -0.77 -9.34
N ILE A 41 -16.88 -1.73 -9.28
CA ILE A 41 -17.14 -3.12 -9.64
C ILE A 41 -18.05 -3.82 -8.63
N VAL A 42 -17.86 -3.60 -7.32
CA VAL A 42 -18.72 -4.19 -6.30
C VAL A 42 -20.14 -3.64 -6.41
N LEU A 43 -20.32 -2.34 -6.63
CA LEU A 43 -21.63 -1.73 -6.89
C LEU A 43 -22.28 -2.27 -8.18
N ALA A 44 -21.51 -2.48 -9.24
CA ALA A 44 -22.01 -3.11 -10.46
C ALA A 44 -22.47 -4.56 -10.19
N GLY A 45 -21.73 -5.30 -9.36
CA GLY A 45 -22.11 -6.62 -8.87
C GLY A 45 -23.41 -6.57 -8.06
N ILE A 46 -23.52 -5.65 -7.09
CA ILE A 46 -24.72 -5.43 -6.26
C ILE A 46 -25.94 -5.14 -7.16
N ALA A 47 -25.82 -4.20 -8.10
CA ALA A 47 -26.92 -3.84 -9.01
C ALA A 47 -27.37 -5.04 -9.87
N THR A 48 -26.40 -5.76 -10.45
CA THR A 48 -26.66 -6.94 -11.29
C THR A 48 -27.29 -8.07 -10.46
N GLY A 49 -26.77 -8.31 -9.26
CA GLY A 49 -27.25 -9.33 -8.33
C GLY A 49 -28.67 -9.05 -7.84
N ALA A 50 -28.98 -7.80 -7.47
CA ALA A 50 -30.32 -7.41 -7.07
C ALA A 50 -31.34 -7.59 -8.21
N TRP A 51 -30.99 -7.18 -9.43
CA TRP A 51 -31.86 -7.37 -10.60
C TRP A 51 -32.05 -8.85 -10.95
N ALA A 52 -30.97 -9.60 -11.10
CA ALA A 52 -31.00 -11.01 -11.47
C ALA A 52 -31.67 -11.88 -10.39
N GLY A 53 -31.40 -11.59 -9.12
CA GLY A 53 -32.00 -12.28 -7.98
C GLY A 53 -33.53 -12.11 -7.92
N GLY A 54 -34.02 -10.89 -8.20
CA GLY A 54 -35.45 -10.62 -8.31
C GLY A 54 -36.09 -11.35 -9.50
N ALA A 55 -35.49 -11.24 -10.69
CA ALA A 55 -35.97 -11.91 -11.89
C ALA A 55 -36.00 -13.44 -11.73
N LEU A 56 -35.02 -14.03 -11.04
CA LEU A 56 -34.97 -15.46 -10.78
C LEU A 56 -36.01 -15.88 -9.73
N ALA A 57 -36.22 -15.06 -8.69
CA ALA A 57 -37.26 -15.29 -7.67
C ALA A 57 -38.69 -15.25 -8.24
N ASP A 58 -38.91 -14.53 -9.36
CA ASP A 58 -40.19 -14.53 -10.06
C ASP A 58 -40.39 -15.76 -10.95
N ARG A 59 -39.32 -16.34 -11.48
CA ARG A 59 -39.37 -17.47 -12.42
C ARG A 59 -39.25 -18.84 -11.74
N SER A 60 -38.76 -18.91 -10.52
CA SER A 60 -38.42 -20.16 -9.83
C SER A 60 -38.67 -20.06 -8.33
N ASP A 61 -38.81 -21.19 -7.65
CA ASP A 61 -38.94 -21.20 -6.19
C ASP A 61 -37.66 -20.66 -5.53
N ALA A 62 -37.78 -19.54 -4.83
CA ALA A 62 -36.67 -18.85 -4.16
C ALA A 62 -36.10 -19.64 -2.98
N ARG A 63 -36.84 -20.60 -2.41
CA ARG A 63 -36.46 -21.38 -1.23
C ARG A 63 -35.10 -22.12 -1.37
N PRO A 64 -34.90 -22.98 -2.39
CA PRO A 64 -33.60 -23.63 -2.60
C PRO A 64 -32.51 -22.65 -3.04
N LEU A 65 -32.89 -21.57 -3.74
CA LEU A 65 -31.96 -20.60 -4.33
C LEU A 65 -31.25 -19.77 -3.27
N ILE A 66 -31.91 -19.37 -2.19
CA ILE A 66 -31.27 -18.59 -1.12
C ILE A 66 -30.08 -19.35 -0.50
N GLY A 67 -30.28 -20.62 -0.15
CA GLY A 67 -29.21 -21.45 0.41
C GLY A 67 -28.08 -21.72 -0.60
N ALA A 68 -28.44 -21.92 -1.88
CA ALA A 68 -27.48 -22.10 -2.96
C ALA A 68 -26.65 -20.82 -3.21
N SER A 69 -27.27 -19.64 -3.24
CA SER A 69 -26.59 -18.36 -3.42
C SER A 69 -25.60 -18.08 -2.30
N LEU A 70 -25.93 -18.38 -1.04
CA LEU A 70 -24.98 -18.23 0.07
C LEU A 70 -23.80 -19.19 -0.08
N ALA A 71 -24.05 -20.46 -0.43
CA ALA A 71 -22.98 -21.45 -0.59
C ALA A 71 -22.08 -21.15 -1.81
N ILE A 72 -22.67 -20.75 -2.94
CA ILE A 72 -21.95 -20.35 -4.14
C ILE A 72 -21.18 -19.05 -3.87
N GLY A 73 -21.78 -18.07 -3.20
CA GLY A 73 -21.10 -16.83 -2.80
C GLY A 73 -19.90 -17.10 -1.89
N GLY A 74 -20.02 -18.02 -0.93
CA GLY A 74 -18.90 -18.46 -0.09
C GLY A 74 -17.80 -19.17 -0.87
N GLY A 75 -18.16 -20.05 -1.81
CA GLY A 75 -17.20 -20.69 -2.71
C GLY A 75 -16.48 -19.71 -3.64
N LEU A 76 -17.21 -18.75 -4.22
CA LEU A 76 -16.65 -17.67 -5.03
C LEU A 76 -15.72 -16.77 -4.21
N THR A 77 -16.05 -16.53 -2.94
CA THR A 77 -15.19 -15.80 -2.00
C THR A 77 -13.84 -16.50 -1.83
N TRP A 78 -13.80 -17.83 -1.73
CA TRP A 78 -12.53 -18.57 -1.72
C TRP A 78 -11.76 -18.51 -3.04
N LEU A 79 -12.48 -18.48 -4.17
CA LEU A 79 -11.86 -18.38 -5.50
C LEU A 79 -11.22 -17.01 -5.77
N VAL A 80 -11.55 -15.97 -5.01
CA VAL A 80 -10.86 -14.66 -5.08
C VAL A 80 -9.35 -14.84 -4.98
N LEU A 81 -8.86 -15.65 -4.04
CA LEU A 81 -7.43 -15.85 -3.79
C LEU A 81 -6.69 -16.46 -4.99
N PRO A 82 -7.07 -17.64 -5.54
CA PRO A 82 -6.40 -18.22 -6.70
C PRO A 82 -6.57 -17.37 -7.97
N ILE A 83 -7.69 -16.66 -8.13
CA ILE A 83 -7.89 -15.76 -9.27
C ILE A 83 -6.84 -14.65 -9.24
N LEU A 84 -6.67 -13.98 -8.10
CA LEU A 84 -5.69 -12.90 -7.96
C LEU A 84 -4.25 -13.42 -8.02
N SER A 85 -3.94 -14.56 -7.39
CA SER A 85 -2.59 -15.13 -7.48
C SER A 85 -2.21 -15.56 -8.91
N ALA A 86 -3.19 -15.99 -9.71
CA ALA A 86 -2.94 -16.44 -11.09
C ALA A 86 -2.91 -15.27 -12.08
N LEU A 87 -3.83 -14.31 -11.95
CA LEU A 87 -3.96 -13.20 -12.90
C LEU A 87 -3.08 -12.00 -12.53
N GLY A 88 -2.96 -11.69 -11.24
CA GLY A 88 -2.26 -10.51 -10.73
C GLY A 88 -0.87 -10.30 -11.36
N PRO A 89 0.03 -11.29 -11.33
CA PRO A 89 1.38 -11.15 -11.90
C PRO A 89 1.43 -10.94 -13.42
N GLN A 90 0.32 -11.20 -14.14
CA GLN A 90 0.26 -11.05 -15.60
C GLN A 90 -0.07 -9.61 -16.01
N PHE A 91 -0.55 -8.79 -15.08
CA PHE A 91 -0.89 -7.40 -15.32
C PHE A 91 0.11 -6.51 -14.57
N GLY A 92 0.52 -5.42 -15.22
CA GLY A 92 1.29 -4.37 -14.56
C GLY A 92 0.38 -3.30 -13.95
N ASP A 93 0.95 -2.13 -13.71
CA ASP A 93 0.24 -1.01 -13.13
C ASP A 93 -0.78 -0.36 -14.09
N GLY A 94 -1.82 0.24 -13.50
CA GLY A 94 -2.74 1.13 -14.20
C GLY A 94 -4.22 0.78 -14.05
N THR A 95 -5.07 1.72 -14.45
CA THR A 95 -6.54 1.65 -14.30
C THR A 95 -7.16 0.41 -14.94
N LEU A 96 -6.62 -0.05 -16.09
CA LEU A 96 -7.14 -1.23 -16.77
C LEU A 96 -6.90 -2.52 -15.97
N ALA A 97 -5.73 -2.65 -15.33
CA ALA A 97 -5.42 -3.79 -14.47
C ALA A 97 -6.34 -3.82 -13.25
N ILE A 98 -6.57 -2.66 -12.62
CA ILE A 98 -7.52 -2.51 -11.50
C ILE A 98 -8.90 -3.02 -11.90
N ILE A 99 -9.42 -2.58 -13.06
CA ILE A 99 -10.75 -2.98 -13.54
C ILE A 99 -10.81 -4.47 -13.82
N ILE A 100 -9.83 -5.04 -14.52
CA ILE A 100 -9.81 -6.47 -14.89
C ILE A 100 -9.74 -7.36 -13.64
N LEU A 101 -8.78 -7.09 -12.75
CA LEU A 101 -8.57 -7.89 -11.55
C LEU A 101 -9.76 -7.78 -10.59
N SER A 102 -10.28 -6.57 -10.36
CA SER A 102 -11.47 -6.36 -9.52
C SER A 102 -12.69 -7.05 -10.13
N THR A 103 -12.89 -6.98 -11.45
CA THR A 103 -14.00 -7.66 -12.13
C THR A 103 -13.91 -9.17 -11.99
N ALA A 104 -12.73 -9.74 -12.28
CA ALA A 104 -12.51 -11.17 -12.21
C ALA A 104 -12.71 -11.74 -10.80
N ALA A 105 -12.25 -11.00 -9.78
CA ALA A 105 -12.30 -11.46 -8.39
C ALA A 105 -13.62 -11.13 -7.68
N LEU A 106 -14.17 -9.92 -7.82
CA LEU A 106 -15.18 -9.39 -6.90
C LEU A 106 -16.59 -9.34 -7.47
N PHE A 107 -16.73 -9.20 -8.79
CA PHE A 107 -18.04 -8.99 -9.42
C PHE A 107 -19.02 -10.14 -9.14
N LEU A 108 -18.57 -11.38 -9.37
CA LEU A 108 -19.41 -12.57 -9.19
C LEU A 108 -19.81 -12.83 -7.73
N PRO A 109 -18.89 -12.85 -6.73
CA PRO A 109 -19.30 -13.04 -5.34
C PRO A 109 -20.25 -11.92 -4.88
N ALA A 110 -20.00 -10.66 -5.23
CA ALA A 110 -20.87 -9.54 -4.89
C ALA A 110 -22.29 -9.71 -5.49
N ALA A 111 -22.37 -10.08 -6.78
CA ALA A 111 -23.64 -10.30 -7.46
C ALA A 111 -24.44 -11.47 -6.87
N VAL A 112 -23.79 -12.61 -6.62
CA VAL A 112 -24.45 -13.81 -6.09
C VAL A 112 -24.96 -13.60 -4.67
N LEU A 113 -24.16 -12.95 -3.80
CA LEU A 113 -24.56 -12.66 -2.43
C LEU A 113 -25.70 -11.64 -2.37
N THR A 114 -25.65 -10.61 -3.22
CA THR A 114 -26.71 -9.57 -3.26
C THR A 114 -28.04 -10.14 -3.74
N ALA A 115 -28.03 -11.17 -4.60
CA ALA A 115 -29.25 -11.81 -5.09
C ALA A 115 -30.13 -12.42 -3.97
N VAL A 116 -29.57 -12.66 -2.78
CA VAL A 116 -30.32 -13.16 -1.61
C VAL A 116 -31.42 -12.19 -1.16
N SER A 117 -31.16 -10.88 -1.21
CA SER A 117 -32.09 -9.85 -0.72
C SER A 117 -33.45 -9.86 -1.45
N PRO A 118 -33.52 -9.75 -2.78
CA PRO A 118 -34.79 -9.82 -3.52
C PRO A 118 -35.47 -11.19 -3.43
N MET A 119 -34.71 -12.30 -3.33
CA MET A 119 -35.27 -13.64 -3.12
C MET A 119 -35.99 -13.76 -1.77
N VAL A 120 -35.39 -13.21 -0.71
CA VAL A 120 -36.01 -13.16 0.63
C VAL A 120 -37.23 -12.24 0.62
N ALA A 121 -37.17 -11.10 -0.07
CA ALA A 121 -38.31 -10.20 -0.22
C ALA A 121 -39.50 -10.92 -0.87
N LYS A 122 -39.28 -11.65 -1.97
CA LYS A 122 -40.32 -12.43 -2.66
C LYS A 122 -41.04 -13.41 -1.73
N LEU A 123 -40.32 -14.08 -0.84
CA LEU A 123 -40.91 -15.03 0.11
C LEU A 123 -41.72 -14.37 1.24
N ARG A 124 -41.58 -13.07 1.46
CA ARG A 124 -42.23 -12.33 2.55
C ARG A 124 -43.39 -11.45 2.06
N LEU A 125 -43.41 -11.10 0.78
CA LEU A 125 -44.49 -10.35 0.15
C LEU A 125 -45.70 -11.27 -0.09
N GLY A 126 -46.65 -11.25 0.85
CA GLY A 126 -47.91 -12.01 0.76
C GLY A 126 -49.17 -11.14 0.63
N SER A 127 -49.11 -9.87 1.02
CA SER A 127 -50.22 -8.90 0.94
C SER A 127 -49.70 -7.54 0.46
N LEU A 128 -50.55 -6.78 -0.23
CA LEU A 128 -50.23 -5.40 -0.64
C LEU A 128 -50.18 -4.45 0.56
N ASP A 129 -50.92 -4.75 1.62
CA ASP A 129 -51.05 -3.90 2.81
C ASP A 129 -49.74 -3.79 3.62
N ASP A 130 -48.91 -4.84 3.63
CA ASP A 130 -47.65 -4.90 4.40
C ASP A 130 -46.39 -4.71 3.53
N THR A 131 -46.56 -4.43 2.23
CA THR A 131 -45.44 -4.39 1.27
C THR A 131 -44.37 -3.37 1.67
N GLY A 132 -44.78 -2.17 2.10
CA GLY A 132 -43.84 -1.13 2.54
C GLY A 132 -43.04 -1.52 3.79
N ALA A 133 -43.71 -2.08 4.80
CA ALA A 133 -43.05 -2.49 6.05
C ALA A 133 -42.08 -3.66 5.86
N VAL A 134 -42.41 -4.60 4.97
CA VAL A 134 -41.55 -5.74 4.64
C VAL A 134 -40.31 -5.27 3.87
N VAL A 135 -40.51 -4.51 2.78
CA VAL A 135 -39.39 -4.03 1.94
C VAL A 135 -38.49 -3.10 2.73
N GLY A 136 -39.07 -2.12 3.44
CA GLY A 136 -38.31 -1.20 4.29
C GLY A 136 -37.57 -1.93 5.41
N GLY A 137 -38.20 -2.92 6.06
CA GLY A 137 -37.55 -3.70 7.11
C GLY A 137 -36.42 -4.60 6.63
N LEU A 138 -36.48 -5.12 5.39
CA LEU A 138 -35.39 -5.88 4.78
C LEU A 138 -34.26 -4.96 4.31
N SER A 139 -34.59 -3.82 3.71
CA SER A 139 -33.61 -2.79 3.33
C SER A 139 -32.83 -2.29 4.54
N ALA A 140 -33.51 -1.93 5.63
CA ALA A 140 -32.87 -1.51 6.87
C ALA A 140 -31.96 -2.60 7.46
N ALA A 141 -32.39 -3.87 7.43
CA ALA A 141 -31.56 -4.98 7.89
C ALA A 141 -30.31 -5.17 7.01
N GLY A 142 -30.44 -5.05 5.69
CA GLY A 142 -29.32 -5.11 4.76
C GLY A 142 -28.31 -3.99 5.00
N THR A 143 -28.78 -2.74 5.15
CA THR A 143 -27.92 -1.59 5.45
C THR A 143 -27.22 -1.74 6.80
N LEU A 144 -27.93 -2.17 7.86
CA LEU A 144 -27.30 -2.42 9.16
C LEU A 144 -26.27 -3.54 9.10
N GLY A 145 -26.55 -4.60 8.33
CA GLY A 145 -25.59 -5.67 8.09
C GLY A 145 -24.34 -5.19 7.36
N ALA A 146 -24.53 -4.41 6.28
CA ALA A 146 -23.44 -3.77 5.54
C ALA A 146 -22.57 -2.89 6.44
N LEU A 147 -23.18 -1.99 7.24
CA LEU A 147 -22.48 -1.14 8.21
C LEU A 147 -21.68 -1.96 9.22
N ALA A 148 -22.29 -3.01 9.78
CA ALA A 148 -21.60 -3.90 10.71
C ALA A 148 -20.43 -4.60 10.03
N GLY A 149 -20.60 -5.11 8.81
CA GLY A 149 -19.53 -5.71 8.01
C GLY A 149 -18.38 -4.74 7.78
N THR A 150 -18.67 -3.52 7.31
CA THR A 150 -17.65 -2.49 7.05
C THR A 150 -16.87 -2.13 8.32
N PHE A 151 -17.54 -1.82 9.44
CA PHE A 151 -16.86 -1.41 10.66
C PHE A 151 -16.12 -2.55 11.35
N ILE A 152 -16.71 -3.75 11.41
CA ILE A 152 -16.03 -4.92 11.98
C ILE A 152 -14.80 -5.26 11.14
N THR A 153 -14.90 -5.22 9.82
CA THR A 153 -13.73 -5.50 8.97
C THR A 153 -12.66 -4.44 9.11
N GLY A 154 -13.02 -3.16 8.91
CA GLY A 154 -12.06 -2.06 8.88
C GLY A 154 -11.37 -1.80 10.22
N PHE A 155 -12.09 -1.89 11.35
CA PHE A 155 -11.53 -1.56 12.66
C PHE A 155 -11.08 -2.76 13.49
N ILE A 156 -11.51 -3.99 13.14
CA ILE A 156 -11.23 -5.17 13.97
C ILE A 156 -10.54 -6.26 13.15
N LEU A 157 -11.15 -6.73 12.05
CA LEU A 157 -10.61 -7.90 11.34
C LEU A 157 -9.30 -7.58 10.63
N VAL A 158 -9.19 -6.42 9.97
CA VAL A 158 -7.98 -6.02 9.24
C VAL A 158 -6.78 -5.87 10.18
N SER A 159 -6.99 -5.38 11.41
CA SER A 159 -5.93 -5.23 12.40
C SER A 159 -5.63 -6.51 13.19
N ALA A 160 -6.60 -7.42 13.34
CA ALA A 160 -6.47 -8.58 14.23
C ALA A 160 -6.13 -9.89 13.50
N LEU A 161 -6.46 -10.03 12.21
CA LEU A 161 -6.33 -11.27 11.46
C LEU A 161 -5.73 -11.02 10.07
N PRO A 162 -4.88 -11.95 9.57
CA PRO A 162 -4.43 -11.90 8.19
C PRO A 162 -5.61 -11.90 7.20
N THR A 163 -5.48 -11.15 6.10
CA THR A 163 -6.51 -10.99 5.08
C THR A 163 -6.89 -12.34 4.49
N ARG A 164 -5.92 -13.23 4.22
CA ARG A 164 -6.18 -14.59 3.72
C ARG A 164 -7.06 -15.39 4.67
N LEU A 165 -6.79 -15.33 5.98
CA LEU A 165 -7.57 -16.04 6.98
C LEU A 165 -9.01 -15.50 7.04
N THR A 166 -9.16 -14.18 6.96
CA THR A 166 -10.47 -13.51 6.97
C THR A 166 -11.32 -13.91 5.76
N VAL A 167 -10.75 -13.96 4.57
CA VAL A 167 -11.43 -14.44 3.34
C VAL A 167 -11.84 -15.91 3.48
N MET A 168 -10.94 -16.76 3.99
CA MET A 168 -11.22 -18.19 4.18
C MET A 168 -12.33 -18.41 5.22
N ALA A 169 -12.30 -17.69 6.34
CA ALA A 169 -13.31 -17.76 7.39
C ALA A 169 -14.67 -17.25 6.89
N LEU A 170 -14.71 -16.13 6.17
CA LEU A 170 -15.94 -15.60 5.57
C LEU A 170 -16.58 -16.61 4.62
N GLY A 171 -15.80 -17.19 3.70
CA GLY A 171 -16.29 -18.22 2.78
C GLY A 171 -16.85 -19.44 3.52
N ALA A 172 -16.17 -19.90 4.58
CA ALA A 172 -16.64 -21.01 5.40
C ALA A 172 -17.98 -20.70 6.09
N VAL A 173 -18.11 -19.52 6.70
CA VAL A 173 -19.35 -19.07 7.34
C VAL A 173 -20.49 -19.01 6.32
N LEU A 174 -20.26 -18.47 5.12
CA LEU A 174 -21.24 -18.39 4.04
C LEU A 174 -21.68 -19.78 3.53
N VAL A 175 -20.72 -20.69 3.33
CA VAL A 175 -21.00 -22.08 2.92
C VAL A 175 -21.82 -22.82 3.96
N ILE A 176 -21.45 -22.71 5.24
CA ILE A 176 -22.18 -23.33 6.35
C ILE A 176 -23.59 -22.74 6.45
N ALA A 177 -23.72 -21.41 6.42
CA ALA A 177 -25.01 -20.73 6.44
C ALA A 177 -25.88 -21.12 5.24
N GLY A 178 -25.29 -21.27 4.05
CA GLY A 178 -25.95 -21.74 2.85
C GLY A 178 -26.46 -23.18 2.97
N ALA A 179 -25.64 -24.09 3.48
CA ALA A 179 -26.03 -25.49 3.72
C ALA A 179 -27.15 -25.61 4.75
N ILE A 180 -27.07 -24.88 5.88
CA ILE A 180 -28.11 -24.83 6.91
C ILE A 180 -29.42 -24.27 6.31
N THR A 181 -29.34 -23.18 5.56
CA THR A 181 -30.50 -22.52 4.97
C THR A 181 -31.15 -23.40 3.90
N HIS A 182 -30.36 -24.07 3.07
CA HIS A 182 -30.83 -25.03 2.09
C HIS A 182 -31.56 -26.19 2.77
N GLY A 183 -30.93 -26.85 3.76
CA GLY A 183 -31.55 -27.95 4.50
C GLY A 183 -32.81 -27.54 5.27
N TYR A 184 -32.85 -26.32 5.81
CA TYR A 184 -34.02 -25.78 6.50
C TYR A 184 -35.24 -25.68 5.57
N PHE A 185 -35.04 -25.14 4.35
CA PHE A 185 -36.12 -24.88 3.40
C PHE A 185 -36.50 -26.10 2.55
N THR A 186 -35.54 -26.91 2.10
CA THR A 186 -35.78 -28.04 1.18
C THR A 186 -35.98 -29.37 1.89
N LYS A 187 -35.55 -29.48 3.17
CA LYS A 187 -35.47 -30.74 3.93
C LYS A 187 -34.65 -31.83 3.24
N LYS A 188 -33.79 -31.45 2.27
CA LYS A 188 -32.91 -32.35 1.52
C LYS A 188 -31.46 -31.98 1.78
N ALA A 189 -30.59 -32.98 1.70
CA ALA A 189 -29.15 -32.75 1.66
C ALA A 189 -28.76 -32.06 0.33
N PRO A 190 -27.69 -31.24 0.32
CA PRO A 190 -27.14 -30.71 -0.92
C PRO A 190 -26.73 -31.85 -1.86
N THR A 191 -26.78 -31.60 -3.17
CA THR A 191 -26.35 -32.61 -4.15
C THR A 191 -24.86 -32.90 -4.03
N ALA A 192 -24.44 -34.14 -4.34
CA ALA A 192 -23.03 -34.51 -4.32
C ALA A 192 -22.17 -33.59 -5.20
N SER A 193 -22.71 -33.16 -6.35
CA SER A 193 -22.05 -32.18 -7.24
C SER A 193 -21.81 -30.83 -6.56
N ALA A 194 -22.77 -30.31 -5.79
CA ALA A 194 -22.63 -29.05 -5.08
C ALA A 194 -21.56 -29.16 -3.99
N VAL A 195 -21.53 -30.28 -3.25
CA VAL A 195 -20.51 -30.55 -2.24
C VAL A 195 -19.12 -30.63 -2.89
N VAL A 196 -18.98 -31.36 -3.99
CA VAL A 196 -17.71 -31.46 -4.72
C VAL A 196 -17.21 -30.10 -5.21
N LEU A 197 -18.09 -29.25 -5.75
CA LEU A 197 -17.71 -27.91 -6.21
C LEU A 197 -17.25 -27.01 -5.06
N VAL A 198 -17.95 -27.06 -3.92
CA VAL A 198 -17.56 -26.30 -2.73
C VAL A 198 -16.21 -26.78 -2.19
N LEU A 199 -16.00 -28.10 -2.13
CA LEU A 199 -14.72 -28.68 -1.71
C LEU A 199 -13.58 -28.35 -2.69
N ALA A 200 -13.85 -28.33 -3.99
CA ALA A 200 -12.89 -27.91 -5.00
C ALA A 200 -12.52 -26.42 -4.87
N ALA A 201 -13.50 -25.55 -4.63
CA ALA A 201 -13.26 -24.14 -4.36
C ALA A 201 -12.47 -23.92 -3.06
N ALA A 202 -12.80 -24.67 -2.00
CA ALA A 202 -12.04 -24.65 -0.75
C ALA A 202 -10.59 -25.08 -0.98
N PHE A 203 -10.40 -26.20 -1.69
CA PHE A 203 -9.08 -26.73 -2.02
C PHE A 203 -8.26 -25.69 -2.79
N LEU A 204 -8.78 -25.15 -3.90
CA LEU A 204 -8.13 -24.12 -4.69
C LEU A 204 -7.81 -22.85 -3.87
N GLY A 205 -8.72 -22.42 -3.00
CA GLY A 205 -8.51 -21.29 -2.10
C GLY A 205 -7.39 -21.56 -1.08
N THR A 206 -7.34 -22.77 -0.52
CA THR A 206 -6.30 -23.14 0.47
C THR A 206 -4.93 -23.37 -0.15
N THR A 207 -4.86 -23.91 -1.38
CA THR A 207 -3.59 -24.25 -2.06
C THR A 207 -3.09 -23.15 -2.97
N SER A 208 -3.80 -22.03 -3.11
CA SER A 208 -3.30 -20.90 -3.88
C SER A 208 -2.02 -20.36 -3.24
N ASN A 209 -1.06 -19.94 -4.07
CA ASN A 209 0.15 -19.32 -3.55
C ASN A 209 -0.23 -18.09 -2.72
N PRO A 210 0.37 -17.90 -1.54
CA PRO A 210 0.18 -16.68 -0.78
C PRO A 210 0.62 -15.51 -1.66
N THR A 211 -0.27 -14.54 -1.82
CA THR A 211 0.05 -13.25 -2.47
C THR A 211 0.92 -12.39 -1.56
N CYS A 212 0.94 -12.75 -0.27
CA CYS A 212 1.62 -12.08 0.81
C CYS A 212 2.14 -13.10 1.81
N GLU A 213 3.44 -13.13 2.05
CA GLU A 213 4.04 -14.02 3.05
C GLU A 213 3.89 -13.45 4.46
N TYR A 214 4.20 -12.16 4.63
CA TYR A 214 4.10 -11.45 5.89
C TYR A 214 3.16 -10.25 5.75
N GLU A 215 2.16 -10.14 6.62
CA GLU A 215 1.17 -9.07 6.56
C GLU A 215 1.24 -8.24 7.83
N THR A 216 1.56 -6.95 7.67
CA THR A 216 1.63 -6.00 8.79
C THR A 216 0.36 -5.14 8.84
N SER A 217 0.34 -4.10 9.68
CA SER A 217 -0.76 -3.12 9.65
C SER A 217 -0.69 -2.19 8.43
N TYR A 218 0.49 -2.06 7.82
CA TYR A 218 0.76 -1.09 6.77
C TYR A 218 1.00 -1.74 5.40
N PHE A 219 1.72 -2.87 5.37
CA PHE A 219 2.23 -3.45 4.13
C PHE A 219 1.98 -4.96 4.03
N CYS A 220 1.98 -5.42 2.79
CA CYS A 220 2.28 -6.80 2.46
C CYS A 220 3.78 -6.96 2.19
N ALA A 221 4.49 -7.72 3.03
CA ALA A 221 5.92 -7.97 2.90
C ALA A 221 6.23 -9.38 2.36
N ASN A 222 7.17 -9.47 1.42
CA ASN A 222 7.71 -10.72 0.90
C ASN A 222 9.24 -10.67 0.87
N ILE A 223 9.90 -11.74 1.29
CA ILE A 223 11.36 -11.85 1.24
C ILE A 223 11.73 -12.87 0.16
N VAL A 224 12.45 -12.43 -0.85
CA VAL A 224 12.88 -13.27 -1.96
C VAL A 224 14.38 -13.48 -1.87
N ALA A 225 14.80 -14.75 -1.77
CA ALA A 225 16.20 -15.11 -1.86
C ALA A 225 16.73 -14.88 -3.28
N ASP A 226 17.94 -14.33 -3.35
CA ASP A 226 18.68 -14.21 -4.60
C ASP A 226 19.14 -15.62 -5.06
N GLU A 227 18.93 -15.92 -6.34
CA GLU A 227 19.31 -17.20 -6.93
C GLU A 227 20.84 -17.31 -7.10
N ASP A 228 21.51 -16.19 -7.35
CA ASP A 228 22.94 -16.11 -7.61
C ASP A 228 23.74 -15.86 -6.31
N ASN A 229 23.12 -15.25 -5.30
CA ASN A 229 23.71 -15.03 -3.99
C ASN A 229 22.91 -15.72 -2.86
N PRO A 230 23.39 -16.84 -2.30
CA PRO A 230 22.71 -17.55 -1.21
C PRO A 230 22.44 -16.71 0.04
N ARG A 231 23.16 -15.60 0.20
CA ARG A 231 23.08 -14.65 1.33
C ARG A 231 22.40 -13.34 0.96
N GLY A 232 22.09 -13.14 -0.32
CA GLY A 232 21.31 -12.02 -0.85
C GLY A 232 19.82 -12.20 -0.64
N ARG A 233 19.14 -11.19 -0.13
CA ARG A 233 17.70 -11.17 0.10
C ARG A 233 17.11 -9.86 -0.42
N SER A 234 16.01 -9.95 -1.17
CA SER A 234 15.22 -8.80 -1.59
C SER A 234 13.96 -8.70 -0.74
N LEU A 235 13.71 -7.52 -0.15
CA LEU A 235 12.47 -7.21 0.54
C LEU A 235 11.53 -6.50 -0.43
N TYR A 236 10.34 -7.08 -0.61
CA TYR A 236 9.25 -6.48 -1.36
C TYR A 236 8.14 -6.04 -0.42
N LEU A 237 7.71 -4.78 -0.52
CA LEU A 237 6.54 -4.24 0.18
C LEU A 237 5.50 -3.85 -0.86
N ASP A 238 4.28 -4.40 -0.75
CA ASP A 238 3.18 -4.22 -1.72
C ASP A 238 3.61 -4.44 -3.19
N GLY A 239 4.51 -5.39 -3.42
CA GLY A 239 5.00 -5.77 -4.74
C GLY A 239 6.16 -4.91 -5.29
N LEU A 240 6.54 -3.83 -4.61
CA LEU A 240 7.72 -3.03 -4.96
C LEU A 240 8.95 -3.54 -4.22
N ARG A 241 10.10 -3.55 -4.88
CA ARG A 241 11.36 -3.94 -4.25
C ARG A 241 11.93 -2.74 -3.49
N HIS A 242 11.84 -2.78 -2.16
CA HIS A 242 12.28 -1.68 -1.30
C HIS A 242 13.74 -1.83 -0.85
N ALA A 243 14.22 -3.07 -0.64
CA ALA A 243 15.61 -3.31 -0.31
C ALA A 243 16.19 -4.57 -0.95
N TYR A 244 17.51 -4.54 -1.06
CA TYR A 244 18.35 -5.72 -1.19
C TYR A 244 19.36 -5.71 -0.04
N ILE A 245 19.52 -6.85 0.59
CA ILE A 245 20.44 -7.04 1.71
C ILE A 245 21.31 -8.25 1.38
N ASP A 246 22.63 -8.04 1.30
CA ASP A 246 23.59 -9.12 1.43
C ASP A 246 23.92 -9.28 2.93
N LEU A 247 23.58 -10.45 3.47
CA LEU A 247 23.77 -10.74 4.89
C LEU A 247 25.24 -10.91 5.30
N ASP A 248 26.15 -11.12 4.33
CA ASP A 248 27.58 -11.28 4.57
C ASP A 248 28.37 -10.00 4.22
N ASP A 249 27.83 -9.15 3.34
CA ASP A 249 28.44 -7.87 2.95
C ASP A 249 27.45 -6.69 3.03
N PRO A 250 27.38 -5.96 4.16
CA PRO A 250 26.50 -4.80 4.30
C PRO A 250 26.91 -3.62 3.41
N THR A 251 28.07 -3.67 2.74
CA THR A 251 28.50 -2.63 1.80
C THR A 251 27.95 -2.83 0.38
N HIS A 252 27.35 -3.99 0.11
CA HIS A 252 26.77 -4.29 -1.18
C HIS A 252 25.39 -3.63 -1.37
N LEU A 253 25.36 -2.56 -2.17
CA LEU A 253 24.16 -1.77 -2.47
C LEU A 253 23.70 -1.99 -3.91
N ASP A 254 22.66 -2.82 -4.09
CA ASP A 254 22.12 -3.16 -5.41
C ASP A 254 21.11 -2.12 -5.95
N ILE A 255 20.40 -1.41 -5.06
CA ILE A 255 19.38 -0.45 -5.46
C ILE A 255 20.02 0.92 -5.75
N ARG A 256 19.78 1.45 -6.95
CA ARG A 256 20.34 2.72 -7.45
C ARG A 256 20.24 3.88 -6.46
N TYR A 257 19.05 4.20 -5.95
CA TYR A 257 18.89 5.36 -5.08
C TYR A 257 19.64 5.19 -3.75
N ILE A 258 19.81 3.94 -3.28
CA ILE A 258 20.60 3.65 -2.07
C ILE A 258 22.10 3.83 -2.36
N ARG A 259 22.59 3.45 -3.55
CA ARG A 259 23.95 3.80 -3.98
C ARG A 259 24.17 5.29 -4.07
N LEU A 260 23.15 6.06 -4.46
CA LEU A 260 23.25 7.52 -4.47
C LEU A 260 23.35 8.07 -3.03
N PHE A 261 22.62 7.53 -2.05
CA PHE A 261 22.80 7.91 -0.64
C PHE A 261 24.24 7.66 -0.18
N ALA A 262 24.82 6.51 -0.55
CA ALA A 262 26.22 6.20 -0.27
C ALA A 262 27.18 7.21 -0.89
N GLN A 263 27.00 7.55 -2.17
CA GLN A 263 27.82 8.57 -2.86
C GLN A 263 27.74 9.95 -2.20
N VAL A 264 26.55 10.36 -1.75
CA VAL A 264 26.40 11.61 -0.97
C VAL A 264 27.15 11.49 0.35
N SER A 265 27.00 10.38 1.07
CA SER A 265 27.68 10.17 2.35
C SER A 265 29.20 10.12 2.18
N ASP A 266 29.73 9.54 1.10
CA ASP A 266 31.16 9.43 0.80
C ASP A 266 31.79 10.76 0.38
N ALA A 267 30.99 11.69 -0.17
CA ALA A 267 31.43 13.04 -0.51
C ALA A 267 31.59 13.96 0.73
N LEU A 268 31.00 13.58 1.87
CA LEU A 268 31.16 14.31 3.14
C LEU A 268 32.53 14.05 3.77
N ALA A 269 32.94 14.97 4.65
CA ALA A 269 34.21 14.85 5.37
C ALA A 269 34.38 13.48 6.04
N ASP A 270 35.60 12.94 5.98
CA ASP A 270 35.94 11.68 6.64
C ASP A 270 35.64 11.73 8.15
N GLY A 271 35.11 10.62 8.68
CA GLY A 271 34.80 10.49 10.10
C GLY A 271 33.40 9.93 10.37
N PRO A 272 33.01 9.84 11.66
CA PRO A 272 31.70 9.34 12.05
C PRO A 272 30.57 10.26 11.55
N LEU A 273 29.44 9.65 11.18
CA LEU A 273 28.21 10.38 10.86
C LEU A 273 27.16 10.08 11.94
N ASP A 274 26.48 11.12 12.41
CA ASP A 274 25.30 11.02 13.26
C ASP A 274 24.08 11.18 12.36
N SER A 275 23.46 10.05 12.03
CA SER A 275 22.47 9.94 11.00
C SER A 275 21.05 9.72 11.53
N LEU A 276 20.08 10.28 10.82
CA LEU A 276 18.65 10.06 11.04
C LEU A 276 18.02 9.57 9.74
N HIS A 277 17.32 8.44 9.78
CA HIS A 277 16.60 7.89 8.64
C HIS A 277 15.10 7.96 8.91
N ILE A 278 14.38 8.69 8.06
CA ILE A 278 12.92 8.78 8.05
C ILE A 278 12.41 7.71 7.10
N GLY A 279 11.97 6.58 7.65
CA GLY A 279 11.76 5.34 6.90
C GLY A 279 13.07 4.58 6.70
N GLY A 280 12.98 3.25 6.55
CA GLY A 280 14.15 2.40 6.36
C GLY A 280 13.78 1.04 5.80
N GLY A 281 13.26 1.00 4.56
CA GLY A 281 12.61 -0.14 3.91
C GLY A 281 13.48 -1.39 3.67
N GLY A 282 14.06 -1.95 4.73
CA GLY A 282 15.02 -3.06 4.77
C GLY A 282 16.34 -2.74 5.48
N PHE A 283 16.51 -1.51 5.98
CA PHE A 283 17.67 -1.08 6.80
C PHE A 283 19.04 -1.32 6.16
N SER A 284 19.12 -1.40 4.82
CA SER A 284 20.38 -1.64 4.10
C SER A 284 21.34 -0.46 4.22
N PHE A 285 20.85 0.76 4.11
CA PHE A 285 21.68 1.96 4.17
C PHE A 285 22.25 2.27 5.57
N PRO A 286 21.48 2.18 6.68
CA PRO A 286 22.05 2.25 8.02
C PRO A 286 23.15 1.20 8.27
N ARG A 287 22.98 -0.04 7.76
CA ARG A 287 24.01 -1.09 7.88
C ARG A 287 25.29 -0.74 7.11
N TYR A 288 25.14 -0.13 5.93
CA TYR A 288 26.24 0.41 5.16
C TYR A 288 27.01 1.46 5.98
N LEU A 289 26.32 2.44 6.59
CA LEU A 289 26.95 3.48 7.40
C LEU A 289 27.67 2.94 8.64
N GLN A 290 27.09 1.98 9.36
CA GLN A 290 27.77 1.32 10.49
C GLN A 290 29.12 0.70 10.09
N GLN A 291 29.23 0.21 8.85
CA GLN A 291 30.46 -0.41 8.33
C GLN A 291 31.45 0.62 7.77
N THR A 292 30.98 1.64 7.06
CA THR A 292 31.85 2.61 6.34
C THR A 292 32.18 3.85 7.17
N ARG A 293 31.36 4.21 8.15
CA ARG A 293 31.50 5.39 9.04
C ARG A 293 31.55 4.97 10.52
N PRO A 294 32.53 4.15 10.93
CA PRO A 294 32.58 3.61 12.29
C PRO A 294 32.69 4.72 13.35
N GLY A 295 31.97 4.53 14.45
CA GLY A 295 31.89 5.50 15.56
C GLY A 295 30.78 6.55 15.42
N GLY A 296 30.04 6.52 14.32
CA GLY A 296 28.80 7.28 14.14
C GLY A 296 27.61 6.66 14.87
N THR A 297 26.48 7.37 14.86
CA THR A 297 25.20 6.87 15.36
C THR A 297 24.14 6.89 14.27
N ASP A 298 23.30 5.86 14.20
CA ASP A 298 22.20 5.76 13.24
C ASP A 298 20.89 5.60 14.00
N VAL A 299 19.94 6.50 13.77
CA VAL A 299 18.57 6.38 14.28
C VAL A 299 17.62 6.24 13.11
N VAL A 300 16.81 5.18 13.10
CA VAL A 300 15.79 4.97 12.05
C VAL A 300 14.40 5.12 12.66
N LEU A 301 13.59 5.98 12.06
CA LEU A 301 12.18 6.17 12.38
C LEU A 301 11.34 5.30 11.44
N GLU A 302 10.80 4.20 11.96
CA GLU A 302 9.97 3.27 11.20
C GLU A 302 8.56 3.23 11.79
N ILE A 303 7.54 3.41 10.96
CA ILE A 303 6.15 3.45 11.45
C ILE A 303 5.63 2.05 11.78
N ASP A 304 6.15 1.02 11.10
CA ASP A 304 5.65 -0.35 11.15
C ASP A 304 6.50 -1.25 12.05
N ALA A 305 6.06 -1.42 13.30
CA ALA A 305 6.72 -2.31 14.26
C ALA A 305 6.91 -3.74 13.73
N ALA A 306 5.91 -4.27 13.02
CA ALA A 306 5.95 -5.65 12.53
C ALA A 306 6.94 -5.80 11.37
N LEU A 307 7.23 -4.71 10.64
CA LEU A 307 8.31 -4.72 9.66
C LEU A 307 9.68 -4.78 10.35
N VAL A 308 9.87 -4.04 11.46
CA VAL A 308 11.13 -4.10 12.23
C VAL A 308 11.38 -5.53 12.71
N ASP A 309 10.38 -6.15 13.36
CA ASP A 309 10.45 -7.54 13.83
C ASP A 309 10.80 -8.50 12.68
N LEU A 310 10.18 -8.33 11.50
CA LEU A 310 10.47 -9.13 10.31
C LEU A 310 11.92 -8.99 9.83
N VAL A 311 12.46 -7.76 9.78
CA VAL A 311 13.85 -7.56 9.36
C VAL A 311 14.84 -8.09 10.41
N GLU A 312 14.51 -8.03 11.71
CA GLU A 312 15.30 -8.68 12.76
C GLU A 312 15.35 -10.20 12.58
N ASP A 313 14.18 -10.83 12.44
CA ASP A 313 14.05 -12.29 12.39
C ASP A 313 14.59 -12.89 11.08
N GLU A 314 14.26 -12.30 9.94
CA GLU A 314 14.53 -12.90 8.62
C GLU A 314 15.74 -12.28 7.89
N LEU A 315 16.09 -11.03 8.21
CA LEU A 315 17.17 -10.29 7.56
C LEU A 315 18.31 -9.93 8.52
N GLY A 316 18.30 -10.45 9.75
CA GLY A 316 19.40 -10.35 10.71
C GLY A 316 19.70 -8.91 11.14
N LEU A 317 18.69 -8.04 11.26
CA LEU A 317 18.89 -6.71 11.83
C LEU A 317 19.32 -6.84 13.30
N VAL A 318 20.38 -6.12 13.68
CA VAL A 318 20.87 -6.09 15.06
C VAL A 318 20.96 -4.64 15.51
N GLN A 319 20.03 -4.26 16.39
CA GLN A 319 20.09 -2.97 17.09
C GLN A 319 21.16 -3.00 18.19
N ASN A 320 21.77 -1.84 18.45
CA ASN A 320 22.79 -1.66 19.48
C ASN A 320 22.85 -0.18 19.94
N GLU A 321 23.87 0.20 20.73
CA GLU A 321 23.98 1.57 21.24
C GLU A 321 24.17 2.62 20.14
N THR A 322 24.81 2.25 19.02
CA THR A 322 25.09 3.12 17.88
C THR A 322 24.09 2.96 16.73
N PHE A 323 23.20 1.97 16.76
CA PHE A 323 22.15 1.78 15.75
C PHE A 323 20.82 1.42 16.41
N GLN A 324 19.87 2.36 16.39
CA GLN A 324 18.56 2.21 17.04
C GLN A 324 17.41 2.42 16.06
N VAL A 325 16.36 1.62 16.21
CA VAL A 325 15.09 1.79 15.51
C VAL A 325 14.05 2.31 16.49
N GLN A 326 13.50 3.48 16.22
CA GLN A 326 12.39 4.06 16.99
C GLN A 326 11.10 3.87 16.19
N VAL A 327 10.20 3.05 16.74
CA VAL A 327 8.90 2.79 16.11
C VAL A 327 7.96 3.97 16.31
N GLY A 328 7.44 4.54 15.23
CA GLY A 328 6.45 5.61 15.26
C GLY A 328 6.39 6.44 13.98
N ASP A 329 5.39 7.32 13.91
CA ASP A 329 5.33 8.31 12.82
C ASP A 329 6.51 9.28 12.93
N ALA A 330 7.27 9.39 11.83
CA ALA A 330 8.50 10.16 11.82
C ALA A 330 8.29 11.65 12.13
N ARG A 331 7.18 12.24 11.68
CA ARG A 331 6.87 13.65 11.94
C ARG A 331 6.62 13.92 13.41
N LEU A 332 6.00 12.99 14.13
CA LEU A 332 5.82 13.11 15.57
C LEU A 332 7.12 12.86 16.34
N ALA A 333 7.90 11.85 15.92
CA ALA A 333 9.13 11.44 16.58
C ALA A 333 10.26 12.49 16.51
N LEU A 334 10.27 13.37 15.49
CA LEU A 334 11.26 14.46 15.40
C LEU A 334 11.28 15.37 16.64
N SER A 335 10.15 15.50 17.35
CA SER A 335 10.06 16.31 18.56
C SER A 335 10.84 15.74 19.76
N ASP A 336 11.22 14.47 19.72
CA ASP A 336 12.03 13.82 20.76
C ASP A 336 13.52 14.19 20.67
N PHE A 337 13.94 14.78 19.55
CA PHE A 337 15.34 15.11 19.30
C PHE A 337 15.63 16.59 19.54
N THR A 338 16.80 16.85 20.13
CA THR A 338 17.34 18.20 20.31
C THR A 338 17.78 18.79 18.98
N ASP A 339 17.84 20.11 18.94
CA ASP A 339 18.34 20.88 17.80
C ASP A 339 19.80 20.50 17.46
N ASP A 340 20.18 20.66 16.19
CA ASP A 340 21.54 20.44 15.67
C ASP A 340 22.16 19.08 16.09
N ARG A 341 21.37 17.99 16.10
CA ARG A 341 21.80 16.65 16.51
C ARG A 341 22.45 15.85 15.39
N PHE A 342 21.90 15.90 14.18
CA PHE A 342 22.26 15.00 13.09
C PHE A 342 23.02 15.74 11.99
N ASN A 343 24.03 15.11 11.40
CA ASN A 343 24.78 15.66 10.25
C ASN A 343 24.46 14.96 8.93
N PHE A 344 23.70 13.85 8.97
CA PHE A 344 23.21 13.19 7.77
C PHE A 344 21.77 12.71 7.96
N ILE A 345 20.82 13.31 7.25
CA ILE A 345 19.41 12.92 7.36
C ILE A 345 18.96 12.32 6.04
N VAL A 346 18.30 11.16 6.10
CA VAL A 346 17.78 10.43 4.94
C VAL A 346 16.25 10.41 5.00
N GLY A 347 15.59 10.84 3.93
CA GLY A 347 14.16 10.70 3.70
C GLY A 347 13.87 9.54 2.74
N ASP A 348 13.40 8.42 3.28
CA ASP A 348 13.10 7.18 2.54
C ASP A 348 11.80 6.53 3.05
N ALA A 349 10.77 7.34 3.27
CA ALA A 349 9.47 6.92 3.78
C ALA A 349 8.41 6.87 2.66
N PHE A 350 7.75 5.73 2.50
CA PHE A 350 6.74 5.51 1.46
C PHE A 350 5.48 4.86 2.01
N SER A 351 4.34 5.32 1.49
CA SER A 351 3.07 4.59 1.53
C SER A 351 2.83 4.02 0.13
N SER A 352 3.19 2.76 -0.08
CA SER A 352 3.20 2.11 -1.40
C SER A 352 4.15 2.85 -2.37
N ARG A 353 3.65 3.69 -3.29
CA ARG A 353 4.45 4.39 -4.32
C ARG A 353 4.70 5.87 -4.05
N ALA A 354 4.12 6.42 -2.99
CA ALA A 354 4.15 7.85 -2.72
C ALA A 354 4.77 8.16 -1.36
N VAL A 355 5.48 9.28 -1.27
CA VAL A 355 5.88 9.84 0.02
C VAL A 355 4.63 10.39 0.71
N PRO A 356 4.34 10.03 1.98
CA PRO A 356 3.19 10.57 2.70
C PRO A 356 3.21 12.11 2.73
N TRP A 357 2.09 12.75 2.36
CA TRP A 357 2.02 14.21 2.19
C TRP A 357 2.48 15.00 3.42
N HIS A 358 2.31 14.47 4.63
CA HIS A 358 2.70 15.17 5.85
C HIS A 358 4.22 15.21 6.05
N LEU A 359 4.99 14.42 5.29
CA LEU A 359 6.46 14.37 5.29
C LEU A 359 7.09 15.18 4.13
N THR A 360 6.29 15.86 3.32
CA THR A 360 6.76 16.65 2.16
C THR A 360 6.56 18.15 2.34
N THR A 361 5.92 18.54 3.44
CA THR A 361 5.53 19.93 3.71
C THR A 361 6.71 20.77 4.22
N ARG A 362 6.65 22.07 3.95
CA ARG A 362 7.63 23.02 4.49
C ARG A 362 7.69 23.02 6.02
N GLU A 363 6.57 22.80 6.71
CA GLU A 363 6.53 22.69 8.17
C GLU A 363 7.29 21.48 8.67
N PHE A 364 7.17 20.33 8.00
CA PHE A 364 7.96 19.14 8.30
C PHE A 364 9.45 19.36 8.01
N LEU A 365 9.80 19.93 6.85
CA LEU A 365 11.19 20.22 6.50
C LEU A 365 11.85 21.22 7.45
N ALA A 366 11.08 22.11 8.10
CA ALA A 366 11.60 22.98 9.15
C ALA A 366 11.97 22.19 10.43
N GLU A 367 11.25 21.13 10.77
CA GLU A 367 11.65 20.23 11.87
C GLU A 367 12.87 19.39 11.50
N VAL A 368 12.99 18.96 10.24
CA VAL A 368 14.20 18.32 9.72
C VAL A 368 15.40 19.27 9.85
N ASP A 369 15.27 20.52 9.42
CA ASP A 369 16.33 21.54 9.54
C ASP A 369 16.69 21.83 11.00
N ARG A 370 15.71 21.86 11.92
CA ARG A 370 15.94 22.08 13.34
C ARG A 370 16.86 21.02 13.95
N VAL A 371 16.63 19.74 13.65
CA VAL A 371 17.44 18.64 14.20
C VAL A 371 18.73 18.42 13.40
N MET A 372 18.86 19.02 12.22
CA MET A 372 20.05 18.96 11.38
C MET A 372 21.07 20.02 11.79
N THR A 373 22.34 19.64 11.87
CA THR A 373 23.46 20.56 12.07
C THR A 373 23.60 21.57 10.91
N ASN A 374 24.28 22.70 11.16
CA ASN A 374 24.48 23.76 10.15
C ASN A 374 25.19 23.30 8.86
N ASP A 375 26.11 22.34 8.98
CA ASP A 375 26.87 21.71 7.90
C ASP A 375 26.29 20.34 7.48
N GLY A 376 25.17 19.94 8.08
CA GLY A 376 24.50 18.69 7.77
C GLY A 376 23.86 18.68 6.39
N VAL A 377 23.59 17.47 5.91
CA VAL A 377 22.95 17.21 4.62
C VAL A 377 21.67 16.41 4.82
N TYR A 378 20.60 16.86 4.18
CA TYR A 378 19.36 16.11 4.02
C TYR A 378 19.32 15.52 2.60
N VAL A 379 19.17 14.22 2.49
CA VAL A 379 18.98 13.50 1.23
C VAL A 379 17.64 12.81 1.24
N MET A 380 16.88 12.86 0.15
CA MET A 380 15.61 12.17 0.04
C MET A 380 15.42 11.52 -1.32
N ASN A 381 14.76 10.36 -1.31
CA ASN A 381 14.34 9.65 -2.49
C ASN A 381 12.88 9.99 -2.79
N ILE A 382 12.59 10.35 -4.03
CA ILE A 382 11.25 10.65 -4.52
C ILE A 382 10.94 9.72 -5.68
N ILE A 383 9.76 9.10 -5.63
CA ILE A 383 9.19 8.40 -6.77
C ILE A 383 8.16 9.32 -7.39
N ASP A 384 8.32 9.63 -8.67
CA ASP A 384 7.39 10.49 -9.41
C ASP A 384 7.27 10.06 -10.87
N GLY A 385 6.19 10.46 -11.52
CA GLY A 385 5.86 10.13 -12.91
C GLY A 385 5.24 11.32 -13.65
N GLY A 386 4.74 11.06 -14.86
CA GLY A 386 4.04 12.08 -15.65
C GLY A 386 4.94 13.29 -15.97
N SER A 387 4.54 14.47 -15.50
CA SER A 387 5.29 15.72 -15.68
C SER A 387 6.29 16.01 -14.56
N PHE A 388 6.46 15.07 -13.62
CA PHE A 388 7.29 15.20 -12.42
C PHE A 388 6.89 16.38 -11.52
N ASP A 389 5.60 16.73 -11.51
CA ASP A 389 5.11 17.91 -10.79
C ASP A 389 5.29 17.78 -9.26
N PHE A 390 5.32 16.56 -8.72
CA PHE A 390 5.60 16.34 -7.31
C PHE A 390 7.07 16.59 -6.99
N ALA A 391 8.01 16.05 -7.77
CA ALA A 391 9.44 16.31 -7.60
C ALA A 391 9.75 17.82 -7.76
N ARG A 392 9.07 18.51 -8.67
CA ARG A 392 9.20 19.97 -8.86
C ARG A 392 8.69 20.74 -7.64
N ALA A 393 7.54 20.36 -7.10
CA ALA A 393 6.97 20.94 -5.89
C ALA A 393 7.87 20.69 -4.66
N GLU A 394 8.45 19.50 -4.54
CA GLU A 394 9.36 19.18 -3.42
C GLU A 394 10.64 20.01 -3.49
N VAL A 395 11.24 20.14 -4.67
CA VAL A 395 12.38 21.04 -4.90
C VAL A 395 12.01 22.49 -4.51
N ALA A 396 10.84 22.98 -4.92
CA ALA A 396 10.36 24.31 -4.55
C ALA A 396 10.15 24.48 -3.04
N THR A 397 9.80 23.39 -2.34
CA THR A 397 9.58 23.36 -0.89
C THR A 397 10.90 23.35 -0.12
N LEU A 398 11.88 22.52 -0.54
CA LEU A 398 13.23 22.50 0.02
C LEU A 398 13.89 23.87 -0.05
N MET A 399 13.73 24.60 -1.16
CA MET A 399 14.28 25.96 -1.33
C MET A 399 13.71 27.01 -0.38
N GLN A 400 12.65 26.70 0.35
CA GLN A 400 12.10 27.61 1.36
C GLN A 400 12.86 27.54 2.68
N ILE A 401 13.60 26.44 2.89
CA ILE A 401 14.35 26.12 4.11
C ILE A 401 15.86 26.10 3.84
N PHE A 402 16.30 25.42 2.78
CA PHE A 402 17.71 25.19 2.47
C PHE A 402 18.24 26.15 1.41
N ASP A 403 19.48 26.59 1.62
CA ASP A 403 20.17 27.49 0.72
C ASP A 403 20.85 26.75 -0.44
N ASN A 404 21.00 25.43 -0.39
CA ASN A 404 21.60 24.65 -1.46
C ASN A 404 20.75 23.42 -1.70
N VAL A 405 20.24 23.27 -2.92
CA VAL A 405 19.47 22.10 -3.36
C VAL A 405 20.07 21.57 -4.65
N GLN A 406 20.25 20.25 -4.70
CA GLN A 406 20.82 19.50 -5.80
C GLN A 406 19.86 18.37 -6.18
N VAL A 407 19.58 18.24 -7.48
CA VAL A 407 18.69 17.21 -8.02
C VAL A 407 19.53 16.21 -8.80
N VAL A 408 19.29 14.91 -8.56
CA VAL A 408 19.93 13.82 -9.30
C VAL A 408 18.84 12.97 -9.96
N ILE A 409 18.87 12.96 -11.28
CA ILE A 409 17.93 12.23 -12.13
C ILE A 409 18.57 10.94 -12.68
N PRO A 410 17.78 10.00 -13.24
CA PRO A 410 18.30 8.80 -13.87
C PRO A 410 19.34 9.10 -14.97
N PRO A 411 20.24 8.15 -15.25
CA PRO A 411 21.29 8.33 -16.25
C PRO A 411 20.73 8.56 -17.66
N ASP A 412 19.53 8.05 -17.97
CA ASP A 412 18.88 8.23 -19.26
C ASP A 412 17.90 9.43 -19.29
N GLY A 413 17.89 10.24 -18.24
CA GLY A 413 16.96 11.34 -18.05
C GLY A 413 15.61 10.90 -17.49
N LEU A 414 14.66 11.84 -17.43
CA LEU A 414 13.31 11.57 -16.93
C LEU A 414 12.46 10.91 -18.01
N PRO A 415 11.83 9.76 -17.73
CA PRO A 415 11.01 9.07 -18.71
C PRO A 415 9.75 9.88 -19.03
N ALA A 416 9.34 9.90 -20.31
CA ALA A 416 8.09 10.54 -20.73
C ALA A 416 6.83 9.79 -20.25
N GLN A 417 6.97 8.50 -19.89
CA GLN A 417 5.90 7.65 -19.34
C GLN A 417 6.48 6.72 -18.29
N GLY A 418 5.72 6.49 -17.22
CA GLY A 418 6.14 5.66 -16.09
C GLY A 418 6.72 6.47 -14.94
N PHE A 419 7.18 5.77 -13.91
CA PHE A 419 7.72 6.36 -12.69
C PHE A 419 9.24 6.24 -12.65
N SER A 420 9.89 7.16 -11.94
CA SER A 420 11.32 7.08 -11.68
C SER A 420 11.71 7.63 -10.32
N ASN A 421 12.83 7.13 -9.80
CA ASN A 421 13.46 7.68 -8.61
C ASN A 421 14.27 8.93 -8.94
N VAL A 422 13.91 10.04 -8.31
CA VAL A 422 14.65 11.29 -8.31
C VAL A 422 15.22 11.47 -6.89
N MET A 423 16.53 11.68 -6.77
CA MET A 423 17.14 11.99 -5.48
C MET A 423 17.30 13.49 -5.35
N LEU A 424 16.85 14.04 -4.22
CA LEU A 424 17.08 15.43 -3.85
C LEU A 424 18.08 15.47 -2.69
N VAL A 425 19.03 16.41 -2.77
CA VAL A 425 20.02 16.67 -1.72
C VAL A 425 19.92 18.14 -1.34
N ALA A 426 19.83 18.44 -0.05
CA ALA A 426 19.65 19.78 0.46
C ALA A 426 20.54 20.06 1.67
N SER A 427 21.06 21.29 1.77
CA SER A 427 21.83 21.75 2.92
C SER A 427 21.77 23.28 3.06
N ARG A 428 21.99 23.77 4.29
CA ARG A 428 22.25 25.20 4.56
C ARG A 428 23.64 25.61 4.10
N SER A 429 24.59 24.67 4.09
CA SER A 429 25.96 24.89 3.65
C SER A 429 26.16 24.49 2.18
N GLU A 430 27.23 25.00 1.57
CA GLU A 430 27.58 24.62 0.19
C GLU A 430 27.80 23.11 0.11
N LEU A 431 27.10 22.46 -0.82
CA LEU A 431 27.22 21.02 -1.03
C LEU A 431 28.59 20.69 -1.64
N PRO A 432 29.25 19.61 -1.20
CA PRO A 432 30.46 19.14 -1.85
C PRO A 432 30.15 18.65 -3.27
N ASP A 433 31.20 18.46 -4.07
CA ASP A 433 31.05 17.71 -5.33
C ASP A 433 30.66 16.27 -4.98
N LEU A 434 29.42 15.90 -5.28
CA LEU A 434 28.85 14.61 -4.95
C LEU A 434 29.49 13.47 -5.77
N GLY A 435 30.21 13.77 -6.85
CA GLY A 435 30.92 12.76 -7.64
C GLY A 435 30.01 11.67 -8.19
N ILE A 436 28.76 12.02 -8.54
CA ILE A 436 27.74 11.04 -8.95
C ILE A 436 28.24 10.19 -10.11
N ALA A 437 28.28 8.87 -9.88
CA ALA A 437 28.64 7.90 -10.89
C ALA A 437 27.65 7.99 -12.07
N SER A 438 28.19 8.08 -13.29
CA SER A 438 27.39 8.29 -14.50
C SER A 438 26.37 7.19 -14.77
N GLU A 439 26.59 5.99 -14.23
CA GLU A 439 25.65 4.86 -14.29
C GLU A 439 24.49 4.97 -13.31
N ASP A 440 24.68 5.71 -12.22
CA ASP A 440 23.67 5.93 -11.18
C ASP A 440 22.91 7.24 -11.39
N GLY A 441 23.41 8.19 -12.18
CA GLY A 441 22.60 9.33 -12.54
C GLY A 441 23.35 10.52 -13.08
N GLN A 442 22.57 11.57 -13.30
CA GLN A 442 23.07 12.88 -13.71
C GLN A 442 22.64 13.90 -12.66
N ALA A 443 23.63 14.56 -12.06
CA ALA A 443 23.40 15.72 -11.22
C ALA A 443 23.07 16.92 -12.11
N LEU A 444 21.91 17.52 -11.93
CA LEU A 444 21.56 18.76 -12.63
C LEU A 444 22.41 19.92 -12.06
N SER A 445 23.13 20.67 -12.89
CA SER A 445 24.18 21.66 -12.55
C SER A 445 23.96 22.52 -11.27
N PRO A 446 25.05 23.00 -10.64
CA PRO A 446 25.27 22.86 -9.20
C PRO A 446 24.46 23.83 -8.34
N ALA A 447 23.97 23.29 -7.22
CA ALA A 447 23.53 23.96 -5.99
C ALA A 447 22.78 25.29 -6.19
N ILE A 448 21.45 25.20 -6.15
CA ILE A 448 20.57 26.37 -6.21
C ILE A 448 20.75 27.20 -4.94
N ARG A 449 21.52 28.30 -5.02
CA ARG A 449 21.77 29.22 -3.89
C ARG A 449 20.51 30.02 -3.49
N GLY A 450 19.90 29.61 -2.39
CA GLY A 450 18.80 30.30 -1.71
C GLY A 450 19.22 31.61 -1.04
N LYS A 451 18.35 32.61 -1.11
CA LYS A 451 18.42 33.98 -0.52
C LYS A 451 19.75 34.74 -0.59
N GLY A 452 19.95 35.42 -1.72
CA GLY A 452 20.72 36.67 -1.81
C GLY A 452 21.87 36.60 -2.81
N SER A 453 21.74 37.35 -3.91
CA SER A 453 22.64 37.35 -5.08
C SER A 453 22.47 36.14 -6.03
N ARG A 454 21.51 36.30 -6.94
CA ARG A 454 21.20 35.38 -8.03
C ARG A 454 22.30 35.41 -9.11
N THR A 455 23.03 34.32 -9.25
CA THR A 455 23.71 33.98 -10.50
C THR A 455 23.41 32.53 -10.80
N PHE A 456 22.29 32.30 -11.49
CA PHE A 456 21.93 31.00 -12.03
C PHE A 456 22.77 30.78 -13.29
N THR A 457 23.65 29.78 -13.29
CA THR A 457 24.52 29.53 -14.43
C THR A 457 23.93 28.54 -15.43
N ASP A 458 22.84 27.84 -15.10
CA ASP A 458 22.26 26.82 -15.97
C ASP A 458 20.73 26.95 -16.14
N SER A 459 20.28 27.04 -17.40
CA SER A 459 18.88 27.26 -17.77
C SER A 459 17.98 26.05 -17.52
N GLU A 460 18.55 24.84 -17.49
CA GLU A 460 17.78 23.58 -17.37
C GLU A 460 17.33 23.31 -15.92
N THR A 461 18.14 23.68 -14.93
CA THR A 461 17.80 23.49 -13.50
C THR A 461 16.74 24.47 -13.02
N VAL A 462 16.79 25.72 -13.50
CA VAL A 462 15.72 26.70 -13.25
C VAL A 462 14.43 26.24 -13.94
N ALA A 463 14.50 25.78 -15.19
CA ALA A 463 13.34 25.28 -15.91
C ALA A 463 12.69 24.07 -15.22
N PHE A 464 13.45 23.25 -14.48
CA PHE A 464 12.90 22.09 -13.78
C PHE A 464 11.82 22.50 -12.78
N TRP A 465 12.05 23.45 -11.87
CA TRP A 465 11.08 23.78 -10.81
C TRP A 465 10.36 25.12 -11.02
N ASP A 466 10.72 25.92 -12.05
CA ASP A 466 10.11 27.23 -12.28
C ASP A 466 8.58 27.12 -12.38
N GLY A 467 7.89 27.96 -11.60
CA GLY A 467 6.43 27.98 -11.50
C GLY A 467 5.78 26.89 -10.65
N ALA A 468 6.54 26.00 -10.00
CA ALA A 468 5.97 25.00 -9.08
C ALA A 468 5.58 25.62 -7.73
N ASP A 469 4.40 25.24 -7.23
CA ASP A 469 3.97 25.61 -5.89
C ASP A 469 4.63 24.70 -4.84
N TRP A 470 5.21 25.31 -3.81
CA TRP A 470 5.70 24.63 -2.61
C TRP A 470 4.56 24.08 -1.74
N LEU A 471 4.85 22.97 -1.05
CA LEU A 471 3.92 22.20 -0.25
C LEU A 471 3.87 22.72 1.19
N ARG A 472 2.67 22.79 1.74
CA ARG A 472 2.39 23.27 3.11
C ARG A 472 1.37 22.35 3.76
N ASP A 473 1.31 22.34 5.08
CA ASP A 473 0.31 21.56 5.81
C ASP A 473 -1.14 21.84 5.37
N ASP A 474 -1.43 23.07 4.97
CA ASP A 474 -2.76 23.47 4.48
C ASP A 474 -2.98 23.16 2.99
N TYR A 475 -1.93 22.80 2.24
CA TYR A 475 -1.98 22.49 0.82
C TYR A 475 -0.79 21.63 0.36
N ALA A 476 -0.98 20.31 0.36
CA ALA A 476 0.00 19.33 -0.13
C ALA A 476 -0.69 18.23 -0.97
N PRO A 477 -1.10 18.52 -2.21
CA PRO A 477 -1.83 17.59 -3.07
C PRO A 477 -0.92 16.53 -3.74
N VAL A 478 -0.14 15.79 -2.93
CA VAL A 478 0.90 14.87 -3.42
C VAL A 478 0.35 13.83 -4.40
N ASP A 479 -0.78 13.17 -4.07
CA ASP A 479 -1.40 12.16 -4.93
C ASP A 479 -1.87 12.70 -6.29
N GLN A 480 -2.15 14.01 -6.40
CA GLN A 480 -2.54 14.63 -7.67
C GLN A 480 -1.35 15.04 -8.51
N LEU A 481 -0.22 15.35 -7.87
CA LEU A 481 1.00 15.81 -8.53
C LEU A 481 1.80 14.66 -9.18
N GLN A 482 1.54 13.42 -8.76
CA GLN A 482 2.20 12.21 -9.29
C GLN A 482 1.50 11.57 -10.50
N GLN A 483 0.52 12.25 -11.12
CA GLN A 483 -0.33 11.72 -12.21
C GLN A 483 0.23 11.92 -13.62
#